data_AF-A0A1S3XZ68-F1
#
_entry.id   AF-A0A1S3XZ68-F1
#
_cell.length_a   1.000
_cell.length_b   1.000
_cell.length_c   1.000
_cell.angle_alpha   90.00
_cell.angle_beta   90.00
_cell.angle_gamma   90.00
#
_symmetry.space_group_name_H-M   'P 1'
#
loop_
_entity.id
_entity.type
_entity.pdbx_description
1 polymer ?
#
loop_
_entity_poly.entity_id
_entity_poly.type
_entity_poly.pdbx_seq_one_letter_code
_entity_poly.pdbx_strand_id
1 'polypeptide(L)'
;MIFALVYCTAGIFGGHINPAVTFGLFLAKKLSLTRAVFYMVMQCLGAICGAGVGKGFSKTLYQTKGGGANVVNLGYTKGSGLGAEIVGTFVLVYTVFSATDAKRSARDLHVPLLAPLPIGFAVFLVHLATIPITGFSAAAS
;
A
#
# COMPACT_ATOMS: atom_id res chain seq x y z
N MET A 1 -8.69 4.31 -4.30
CA MET A 1 -9.30 3.07 -3.75
C MET A 1 -8.87 2.77 -2.32
N ILE A 2 -7.66 3.13 -1.89
CA ILE A 2 -7.16 2.83 -0.53
C ILE A 2 -8.10 3.30 0.59
N PHE A 3 -8.64 4.52 0.54
CA PHE A 3 -9.63 4.99 1.51
C PHE A 3 -10.79 4.01 1.74
N ALA A 4 -11.44 3.58 0.65
CA ALA A 4 -12.59 2.68 0.71
C ALA A 4 -12.20 1.29 1.24
N LEU A 5 -11.06 0.74 0.77
CA LEU A 5 -10.59 -0.57 1.21
C LEU A 5 -10.19 -0.57 2.69
N VAL A 6 -9.48 0.46 3.16
CA VAL A 6 -9.13 0.61 4.58
C VAL A 6 -10.39 0.79 5.41
N TYR A 7 -11.36 1.59 4.98
CA TYR A 7 -12.63 1.75 5.68
C TYR A 7 -13.37 0.41 5.86
N CYS A 8 -13.48 -0.39 4.79
CA CYS A 8 -14.16 -1.69 4.83
C CYS A 8 -13.41 -2.76 5.65
N THR A 9 -12.06 -2.72 5.66
CA THR A 9 -11.24 -3.81 6.21
C THR A 9 -10.60 -3.50 7.57
N ALA A 10 -10.55 -2.23 7.99
CA ALA A 10 -9.94 -1.82 9.26
C ALA A 10 -10.55 -2.56 10.46
N GLY A 11 -11.88 -2.72 10.50
CA GLY A 11 -12.58 -3.39 11.60
C GLY A 11 -12.39 -4.91 11.67
N ILE A 12 -11.96 -5.54 10.56
CA ILE A 12 -11.85 -7.00 10.45
C ILE A 12 -10.38 -7.44 10.55
N PHE A 13 -9.49 -6.80 9.78
CA PHE A 13 -8.10 -7.23 9.62
C PHE A 13 -7.09 -6.08 9.82
N GLY A 14 -7.51 -4.93 10.37
CA GLY A 14 -6.63 -3.77 10.59
C GLY A 14 -6.33 -2.95 9.33
N GLY A 15 -6.76 -3.38 8.14
CA GLY A 15 -6.75 -2.57 6.93
C GLY A 15 -5.36 -2.20 6.40
N HIS A 16 -4.39 -3.11 6.51
CA HIS A 16 -3.01 -2.79 6.09
C HIS A 16 -2.87 -2.59 4.58
N ILE A 17 -3.50 -3.47 3.77
CA ILE A 17 -3.58 -3.45 2.29
C ILE A 17 -2.23 -3.35 1.54
N ASN A 18 -1.12 -3.24 2.26
CA ASN A 18 0.22 -2.98 1.75
C ASN A 18 1.30 -3.71 2.60
N PRO A 19 2.24 -4.42 1.97
CA PRO A 19 3.34 -5.09 2.66
C PRO A 19 4.23 -4.16 3.49
N ALA A 20 4.55 -2.96 3.00
CA ALA A 20 5.36 -1.97 3.72
C ALA A 20 4.67 -1.47 4.99
N VAL A 21 3.35 -1.27 4.93
CA VAL A 21 2.54 -0.91 6.11
C VAL A 21 2.51 -2.06 7.13
N THR A 22 2.30 -3.28 6.64
CA THR A 22 2.32 -4.50 7.48
C THR A 22 3.68 -4.67 8.16
N PHE A 23 4.77 -4.43 7.43
CA PHE A 23 6.13 -4.52 7.93
C PHE A 23 6.43 -3.43 8.98
N GLY A 24 6.00 -2.19 8.73
CA GLY A 24 6.11 -1.10 9.71
C GLY A 24 5.43 -1.45 11.03
N LEU A 25 4.18 -1.93 10.98
CA LEU A 25 3.43 -2.36 12.17
C LEU A 25 4.08 -3.55 12.89
N PHE A 26 4.68 -4.48 12.14
CA PHE A 26 5.49 -5.57 12.71
C PHE A 26 6.71 -5.04 13.46
N LEU A 27 7.49 -4.12 12.88
CA LEU A 27 8.66 -3.52 13.54
C LEU A 27 8.27 -2.73 14.80
N ALA A 28 7.09 -2.09 14.80
CA ALA A 28 6.54 -1.42 15.98
C ALA A 28 5.93 -2.38 17.03
N LYS A 29 6.12 -3.70 16.86
CA LYS A 29 5.60 -4.76 17.74
C LYS A 29 4.07 -4.73 17.90
N LYS A 30 3.35 -4.22 16.89
CA LYS A 30 1.89 -4.21 16.83
C LYS A 30 1.30 -5.43 16.13
N LEU A 31 2.16 -6.27 15.53
CA LEU A 31 1.79 -7.48 14.80
C LEU A 31 2.78 -8.61 15.09
N SER A 32 2.31 -9.85 15.21
CA SER A 32 3.19 -11.02 15.34
C SER A 32 3.86 -11.37 14.01
N LEU A 33 5.04 -12.00 14.06
CA LEU A 33 5.79 -12.39 12.86
C LEU A 33 4.95 -13.27 11.92
N THR A 34 4.28 -14.28 12.47
CA THR A 34 3.43 -15.19 11.69
C THR A 34 2.34 -14.42 10.94
N ARG A 35 1.64 -13.51 11.63
CA ARG A 35 0.60 -12.69 10.99
C ARG A 35 1.19 -11.75 9.93
N ALA A 36 2.35 -11.15 10.20
CA ALA A 36 3.03 -10.27 9.24
C ALA A 36 3.34 -11.01 7.93
N VAL A 37 3.91 -12.21 8.01
CA VAL A 37 4.22 -13.04 6.84
C VAL A 37 2.96 -13.42 6.07
N PHE A 38 1.91 -13.92 6.76
CA PHE A 38 0.66 -14.28 6.10
C PHE A 38 0.01 -13.09 5.40
N TYR A 39 -0.01 -11.91 6.03
CA TYR A 39 -0.58 -10.71 5.44
C TYR A 39 0.17 -10.30 4.17
N MET A 40 1.50 -10.29 4.19
CA MET A 40 2.31 -9.92 3.02
C MET A 40 2.09 -10.90 1.86
N VAL A 41 2.05 -12.21 2.14
CA VAL A 41 1.79 -13.22 1.11
C VAL A 41 0.41 -13.02 0.48
N MET A 42 -0.63 -12.84 1.30
CA MET A 42 -2.00 -12.63 0.80
C MET A 42 -2.14 -11.31 0.03
N GLN A 43 -1.44 -10.26 0.45
CA GLN A 43 -1.41 -8.97 -0.26
C GLN A 43 -0.78 -9.12 -1.65
N CYS A 44 0.35 -9.82 -1.76
CA CYS A 44 1.00 -10.09 -3.04
C CYS A 44 0.11 -10.96 -3.96
N LEU A 45 -0.50 -12.03 -3.42
CA LEU A 45 -1.41 -12.87 -4.19
C LEU A 45 -2.64 -12.09 -4.68
N GLY A 46 -3.23 -11.26 -3.82
CA GLY A 46 -4.34 -10.38 -4.20
C GLY A 46 -3.97 -9.41 -5.32
N ALA A 47 -2.79 -8.80 -5.25
CA ALA A 47 -2.28 -7.91 -6.31
C ALA A 47 -2.06 -8.64 -7.64
N ILE A 48 -1.51 -9.86 -7.62
CA ILE A 48 -1.35 -10.70 -8.82
C ILE A 48 -2.71 -11.03 -9.43
N CYS A 49 -3.69 -11.45 -8.62
CA CYS A 49 -5.05 -11.72 -9.07
C CYS A 49 -5.71 -10.47 -9.68
N GLY A 50 -5.58 -9.31 -9.02
CA GLY A 50 -6.11 -8.03 -9.51
C GLY A 50 -5.52 -7.63 -10.86
N ALA A 51 -4.19 -7.70 -11.01
CA ALA A 51 -3.50 -7.46 -12.28
C ALA A 51 -3.95 -8.44 -13.37
N GLY A 52 -4.14 -9.72 -13.02
CA GLY A 52 -4.67 -10.75 -13.91
C GLY A 52 -6.07 -10.42 -14.43
N VAL A 53 -6.98 -9.96 -13.56
CA VAL A 53 -8.32 -9.50 -13.94
C VAL A 53 -8.24 -8.29 -14.88
N GLY A 54 -7.39 -7.30 -14.57
CA GLY A 54 -7.17 -6.14 -15.45
C GLY A 54 -6.70 -6.53 -16.85
N LYS A 55 -5.77 -7.49 -16.94
CA LYS A 55 -5.31 -8.06 -18.21
C LYS A 55 -6.42 -8.84 -18.94
N GLY A 56 -7.32 -9.48 -18.21
CA GLY A 56 -8.46 -10.23 -18.76
C GLY A 56 -9.47 -9.34 -19.48
N PHE A 57 -9.72 -8.13 -18.98
CA PHE A 57 -10.67 -7.19 -19.60
C PHE A 57 -10.19 -6.63 -20.94
N SER A 58 -8.89 -6.31 -21.06
CA SER A 58 -8.35 -5.79 -22.31
C SER A 58 -6.87 -6.14 -22.47
N LYS A 59 -6.61 -7.36 -22.95
CA LYS A 59 -5.25 -7.91 -23.06
C LYS A 59 -4.32 -7.02 -23.90
N THR A 60 -4.79 -6.58 -25.07
CA THR A 60 -3.98 -5.76 -25.99
C THR A 60 -3.67 -4.39 -25.40
N LEU A 61 -4.68 -3.69 -24.85
CA LEU A 61 -4.48 -2.37 -24.25
C LEU A 61 -3.57 -2.46 -23.02
N TYR A 62 -3.79 -3.48 -22.18
CA TYR A 62 -2.98 -3.72 -20.97
C TYR A 62 -1.50 -3.90 -21.32
N GLN A 63 -1.18 -4.71 -22.34
CA GLN A 63 0.19 -4.94 -22.77
C GLN A 63 0.83 -3.69 -23.38
N THR A 64 0.12 -2.98 -24.27
CA THR A 64 0.64 -1.80 -24.94
C THR A 64 0.87 -0.62 -24.00
N LYS A 65 0.12 -0.55 -22.88
CA LYS A 65 0.25 0.52 -21.87
C LYS A 65 1.16 0.16 -20.70
N GLY A 66 1.94 -0.93 -20.80
CA GLY A 66 2.90 -1.32 -19.76
C GLY A 66 2.29 -2.00 -18.53
N GLY A 67 1.02 -2.40 -18.60
CA GLY A 67 0.36 -3.24 -17.59
C GLY A 67 0.19 -2.62 -16.19
N GLY A 68 0.39 -1.31 -16.04
CA GLY A 68 0.40 -0.66 -14.72
C GLY A 68 1.62 -1.02 -13.87
N ALA A 69 2.70 -1.50 -14.49
CA ALA A 69 3.94 -1.81 -13.78
C ALA A 69 4.70 -0.52 -13.41
N ASN A 70 5.23 -0.49 -12.18
CA ASN A 70 6.08 0.61 -11.74
C ASN A 70 7.46 0.49 -12.38
N VAL A 71 7.90 1.56 -13.03
CA VAL A 71 9.21 1.66 -13.69
C VAL A 71 9.77 3.06 -13.46
N VAL A 72 11.09 3.17 -13.33
CA VAL A 72 11.74 4.48 -13.30
C VAL A 72 11.58 5.13 -14.66
N ASN A 73 10.92 6.29 -14.71
CA ASN A 73 10.67 7.00 -15.96
C ASN A 73 11.96 7.53 -16.59
N LEU A 74 11.91 7.67 -17.92
CA LEU A 74 12.98 8.28 -18.70
C LEU A 74 13.30 9.69 -18.16
N GLY A 75 14.59 9.96 -17.95
CA GLY A 75 15.06 11.22 -17.36
C GLY A 75 15.34 11.17 -15.86
N TYR A 76 14.97 10.08 -15.18
CA TYR A 76 15.30 9.86 -13.77
C TYR A 76 16.34 8.76 -13.59
N THR A 77 17.24 8.96 -12.62
CA THR A 77 18.19 7.92 -12.22
C THR A 77 17.51 6.90 -11.32
N LYS A 78 18.06 5.68 -11.24
CA LYS A 78 17.63 4.68 -10.25
C LYS A 78 17.72 5.19 -8.82
N GLY A 79 18.71 6.05 -8.52
CA GLY A 79 18.86 6.69 -7.21
C GLY A 79 17.71 7.66 -6.89
N SER A 80 17.31 8.47 -7.87
CA SER A 80 16.15 9.37 -7.75
C SER A 80 14.85 8.60 -7.55
N GLY A 81 14.66 7.50 -8.30
CA GLY A 81 13.49 6.62 -8.13
C GLY A 81 13.45 5.95 -6.76
N LEU A 82 14.59 5.42 -6.29
CA LEU A 82 14.69 4.82 -4.97
C LEU A 82 14.40 5.85 -3.85
N GLY A 83 14.97 7.05 -3.96
CA GLY A 83 14.72 8.13 -3.00
C GLY A 83 13.24 8.52 -2.94
N ALA A 84 12.58 8.64 -4.09
CA ALA A 84 11.15 8.94 -4.17
C ALA A 84 10.29 7.85 -3.49
N GLU A 85 10.59 6.58 -3.73
CA GLU A 85 9.88 5.45 -3.09
C GLU A 85 10.12 5.42 -1.57
N ILE A 86 11.33 5.68 -1.09
CA ILE A 86 11.65 5.74 0.35
C ILE A 86 10.84 6.84 1.03
N VAL A 87 10.91 8.07 0.50
CA VAL A 87 10.21 9.22 1.09
C VAL A 87 8.70 9.04 1.03
N GLY A 88 8.19 8.57 -0.11
CA GLY A 88 6.76 8.30 -0.29
C GLY A 88 6.23 7.23 0.67
N THR A 89 6.97 6.13 0.81
CA THR A 89 6.62 5.05 1.76
C THR A 89 6.71 5.54 3.21
N PHE A 90 7.70 6.36 3.54
CA PHE A 90 7.83 6.95 4.88
C PHE A 90 6.61 7.80 5.22
N VAL A 91 6.17 8.69 4.33
CA VAL A 91 4.97 9.53 4.54
C VAL A 91 3.72 8.66 4.75
N LEU A 92 3.57 7.59 3.96
CA LEU A 92 2.45 6.65 4.10
C LEU A 92 2.48 5.96 5.47
N VAL A 93 3.59 5.32 5.83
CA VAL A 93 3.72 4.57 7.08
C VAL A 93 3.63 5.49 8.30
N TYR A 94 4.22 6.68 8.24
CA TYR A 94 4.07 7.71 9.27
C TYR A 94 2.62 8.13 9.46
N THR A 95 1.89 8.33 8.36
CA THR A 95 0.45 8.63 8.42
C THR A 95 -0.32 7.48 9.04
N VAL A 96 -0.01 6.23 8.71
CA VAL A 96 -0.65 5.05 9.33
C VAL A 96 -0.44 5.06 10.85
N PHE A 97 0.79 5.25 11.32
CA PHE A 97 1.08 5.34 12.75
C PHE A 97 0.35 6.51 13.43
N SER A 98 0.29 7.66 12.78
CA SER A 98 -0.42 8.84 13.31
C SER A 98 -1.94 8.66 13.32
N ALA A 99 -2.47 7.89 12.36
CA ALA A 99 -3.87 7.56 12.20
C ALA A 99 -4.30 6.32 13.03
N THR A 100 -3.39 5.78 13.84
CA THR A 100 -3.64 4.60 14.67
C THR A 100 -4.39 5.02 15.94
N ASP A 101 -5.63 4.57 16.11
CA ASP A 101 -6.39 4.81 17.34
C ASP A 101 -5.90 3.87 18.45
N ALA A 102 -5.16 4.42 19.43
CA ALA A 102 -4.63 3.66 20.55
C ALA A 102 -5.72 3.06 21.47
N LYS A 103 -6.96 3.56 21.39
CA LYS A 103 -8.08 3.10 22.24
C LYS A 103 -8.96 2.05 21.57
N ARG A 104 -8.77 1.77 20.28
CA ARG A 104 -9.66 0.90 19.51
C ARG A 104 -8.84 -0.15 18.75
N SER A 105 -9.09 -1.42 19.05
CA SER A 105 -8.48 -2.54 18.31
C SER A 105 -9.51 -3.19 17.38
N ALA A 106 -9.04 -3.66 16.22
CA ALA A 106 -9.74 -4.55 15.33
C ALA A 106 -10.18 -5.81 16.09
N ARG A 107 -11.38 -6.29 15.73
CA ARG A 107 -12.10 -7.33 16.44
C ARG A 107 -11.21 -8.58 16.60
N ASP A 108 -11.09 -9.05 17.85
CA ASP A 108 -10.38 -10.27 18.27
C ASP A 108 -8.86 -10.35 18.01
N LEU A 109 -8.23 -9.32 17.42
CA LEU A 109 -6.84 -9.41 16.94
C LEU A 109 -5.83 -8.51 17.66
N HIS A 110 -6.25 -7.59 18.55
CA HIS A 110 -5.38 -6.56 19.18
C HIS A 110 -4.59 -5.70 18.17
N VAL A 111 -5.01 -5.66 16.90
CA VAL A 111 -4.42 -4.79 15.88
C VAL A 111 -5.13 -3.44 15.98
N PRO A 112 -4.43 -2.30 16.05
CA PRO A 112 -5.10 -1.02 16.26
C PRO A 112 -5.90 -0.59 15.02
N LEU A 113 -7.03 0.09 15.24
CA LEU A 113 -7.92 0.55 14.18
C LEU A 113 -7.29 1.76 13.47
N LEU A 114 -7.33 1.75 12.14
CA LEU A 114 -6.76 2.80 11.31
C LEU A 114 -7.83 3.81 10.90
N ALA A 115 -7.56 5.11 11.02
CA ALA A 115 -8.40 6.15 10.43
C ALA A 115 -8.20 6.18 8.91
N PRO A 116 -9.21 5.81 8.09
CA PRO A 116 -9.01 5.55 6.66
C PRO A 116 -8.81 6.82 5.83
N LEU A 117 -9.37 7.95 6.25
CA LEU A 117 -9.34 9.20 5.49
C LEU A 117 -7.93 9.80 5.40
N PRO A 118 -7.17 9.99 6.50
CA PRO A 118 -5.79 10.46 6.41
C PRO A 118 -4.89 9.53 5.58
N ILE A 119 -5.05 8.22 5.72
CA ILE A 119 -4.26 7.22 4.99
C ILE A 119 -4.54 7.31 3.49
N GLY A 120 -5.81 7.38 3.10
CA GLY A 120 -6.19 7.58 1.70
C GLY A 120 -5.66 8.89 1.11
N PHE A 121 -5.66 9.97 1.91
CA PHE A 121 -5.14 11.27 1.47
C PHE A 121 -3.61 11.28 1.34
N ALA A 122 -2.88 10.65 2.26
CA ALA A 122 -1.43 10.50 2.16
C ALA A 122 -1.04 9.73 0.89
N VAL A 123 -1.73 8.63 0.60
CA VAL A 123 -1.53 7.90 -0.66
C VAL A 123 -1.80 8.79 -1.88
N PHE A 124 -2.86 9.58 -1.87
CA PHE A 124 -3.20 10.49 -2.96
C PHE A 124 -2.10 11.54 -3.19
N LEU A 125 -1.63 12.20 -2.13
CA LEU A 125 -0.57 13.21 -2.22
C LEU A 125 0.75 12.63 -2.73
N VAL A 126 1.14 11.44 -2.23
CA VAL A 126 2.38 10.81 -2.68
C VAL A 126 2.30 10.41 -4.15
N HIS A 127 1.15 9.90 -4.62
CA HIS A 127 0.95 9.65 -6.05
C HIS A 127 1.13 10.91 -6.88
N LEU A 128 0.52 12.04 -6.49
CA LEU A 128 0.69 13.30 -7.23
C LEU A 128 2.16 13.70 -7.37
N ALA A 129 2.98 13.44 -6.36
CA ALA A 129 4.41 13.77 -6.37
C ALA A 129 5.28 12.75 -7.11
N THR A 130 4.93 11.45 -7.10
CA THR A 130 5.85 10.36 -7.51
C THR A 130 5.44 9.62 -8.79
N ILE A 131 4.21 9.81 -9.29
CA ILE A 131 3.79 9.28 -10.61
C ILE A 131 4.78 9.64 -11.73
N PRO A 132 5.27 10.90 -11.84
CA PRO A 132 6.22 11.25 -12.90
C PRO A 132 7.58 10.56 -12.78
N ILE A 133 7.94 10.04 -11.61
CA ILE A 133 9.26 9.46 -11.34
C ILE A 133 9.24 7.93 -11.48
N THR A 134 8.31 7.24 -10.81
CA THR A 134 8.27 5.77 -10.73
C THR A 134 6.89 5.14 -10.97
N GLY A 135 5.82 5.93 -10.99
CA GLY A 135 4.44 5.42 -10.93
C GLY A 135 3.92 5.17 -9.51
N PHE A 136 4.78 5.27 -8.49
CA PHE A 136 4.55 5.01 -7.06
C PHE A 136 4.18 3.56 -6.69
N SER A 137 5.19 2.78 -6.30
CA SER A 137 4.99 1.36 -5.98
C SER A 137 4.31 1.11 -4.64
N ALA A 138 4.48 1.98 -3.65
CA ALA A 138 3.92 1.77 -2.31
C ALA A 138 2.42 2.06 -2.20
N ALA A 139 1.73 2.35 -3.31
CA ALA A 139 0.27 2.36 -3.30
C ALA A 139 -0.35 1.67 -4.50
N ALA A 140 0.41 0.74 -5.10
CA ALA A 140 -0.07 -0.12 -6.17
C ALA A 140 -1.40 -0.79 -5.76
N SER A 141 -2.45 -0.39 -6.47
CA SER A 141 -3.76 -1.03 -6.54
C SER A 141 -3.89 -1.77 -7.86
#